data_AF-A0A1G2HQI9-F1
#
_entry.id   AF-A0A1G2HQI9-F1
#
_cell.length_a   1.000
_cell.length_b   1.000
_cell.length_c   1.000
_cell.angle_alpha   90.00
_cell.angle_beta   90.00
_cell.angle_gamma   90.00
#
_symmetry.space_group_name_H-M   'P 1'
#
loop_
_entity.id
_entity.type
_entity.pdbx_description
1 polymer ?
#
loop_
_entity_poly.entity_id
_entity_poly.type
_entity_poly.pdbx_seq_one_letter_code
_entity_poly.pdbx_strand_id
1 'polypeptide(L)'
;MTNDEKAMYTGMAMSRNTEVTLRWSRSQMFMIINSAMLSVLFTRDAGFGLFFSIGLFGMIIGVIWFLINMKSQQWVEYWQTRLAQMKHAEEPDTVNVFIGPEWDRINRGPTFHRLLSFLPAGFILVWIVVFCVSFTKL
;
A
#
# COMPACT_ATOMS: atom_id res chain seq x y z
N MET A 1 -2.86 21.08 -26.87
CA MET A 1 -3.21 19.64 -26.89
C MET A 1 -3.76 19.17 -28.22
N THR A 2 -2.89 18.53 -29.00
CA THR A 2 -3.24 17.62 -30.11
C THR A 2 -4.00 16.38 -29.58
N ASN A 3 -4.67 15.64 -30.46
CA ASN A 3 -5.41 14.44 -30.07
C ASN A 3 -4.51 13.36 -29.44
N ASP A 4 -3.25 13.28 -29.89
CA ASP A 4 -2.28 12.31 -29.39
C ASP A 4 -1.81 12.65 -27.96
N GLU A 5 -1.61 13.93 -27.65
CA GLU A 5 -1.25 14.41 -26.31
C GLU A 5 -2.39 14.17 -25.29
N LYS A 6 -3.64 14.38 -25.69
CA LYS A 6 -4.82 14.05 -24.87
C LYS A 6 -4.89 12.55 -24.56
N ALA A 7 -4.62 11.71 -25.56
CA ALA A 7 -4.59 10.26 -25.39
C ALA A 7 -3.48 9.85 -24.42
N MET A 8 -2.29 10.43 -24.54
CA MET A 8 -1.15 10.15 -23.65
C MET A 8 -1.42 10.60 -22.20
N TYR A 9 -1.95 11.81 -22.00
CA TYR A 9 -2.34 12.29 -20.66
C TYR A 9 -3.37 11.38 -19.99
N THR A 10 -4.39 10.99 -20.75
CA THR A 10 -5.44 10.07 -20.27
C THR A 10 -4.85 8.70 -19.91
N GLY A 11 -3.94 8.16 -20.73
CA GLY A 11 -3.26 6.90 -20.46
C GLY A 11 -2.42 6.92 -19.17
N MET A 12 -1.71 8.02 -18.90
CA MET A 12 -0.96 8.17 -17.65
C MET A 12 -1.87 8.34 -16.43
N ALA A 13 -2.96 9.09 -16.56
CA ALA A 13 -3.96 9.24 -15.51
C ALA A 13 -4.62 7.89 -15.16
N MET A 14 -4.94 7.09 -16.18
CA MET A 14 -5.43 5.72 -16.01
C MET A 14 -4.39 4.84 -15.31
N SER A 15 -3.11 4.91 -15.71
CA SER A 15 -2.02 4.14 -15.09
C SER A 15 -1.89 4.44 -13.59
N ARG A 16 -1.95 5.72 -13.20
CA ARG A 16 -1.98 6.13 -11.78
C ARG A 16 -3.18 5.52 -11.05
N ASN A 17 -4.38 5.60 -11.62
CA ASN A 17 -5.59 5.09 -10.97
C ASN A 17 -5.56 3.56 -10.83
N THR A 18 -4.99 2.85 -11.81
CA THR A 18 -4.73 1.42 -11.73
C THR A 18 -3.80 1.09 -10.57
N GLU A 19 -2.69 1.81 -10.38
CA GLU A 19 -1.78 1.60 -9.25
C GLU A 19 -2.47 1.80 -7.89
N VAL A 20 -3.29 2.85 -7.77
CA VAL A 20 -4.07 3.11 -6.55
C VAL A 20 -5.05 1.96 -6.27
N THR A 21 -5.74 1.48 -7.31
CA THR A 21 -6.71 0.38 -7.20
C THR A 21 -6.03 -0.93 -6.82
N LEU A 22 -4.89 -1.24 -7.45
CA LEU A 22 -4.08 -2.41 -7.11
C LEU A 22 -3.58 -2.34 -5.67
N ARG A 23 -3.13 -1.17 -5.22
CA ARG A 23 -2.70 -0.96 -3.84
C ARG A 23 -3.83 -1.24 -2.84
N TRP A 24 -5.04 -0.78 -3.13
CA TRP A 24 -6.21 -1.05 -2.32
C TRP A 24 -6.53 -2.55 -2.26
N SER A 25 -6.63 -3.21 -3.42
CA SER A 25 -6.91 -4.65 -3.51
C SER A 25 -5.86 -5.49 -2.76
N ARG A 26 -4.57 -5.18 -2.91
CA ARG A 26 -3.49 -5.82 -2.13
C ARG A 26 -3.66 -5.63 -0.62
N SER A 27 -4.16 -4.48 -0.18
CA SER A 27 -4.37 -4.23 1.25
C SER A 27 -5.54 -5.03 1.81
N GLN A 28 -6.61 -5.20 1.01
CA GLN A 28 -7.72 -6.08 1.36
C GLN A 28 -7.26 -7.55 1.47
N MET A 29 -6.50 -8.03 0.49
CA MET A 29 -5.94 -9.40 0.52
C MET A 29 -5.05 -9.63 1.75
N PHE A 30 -4.20 -8.66 2.09
CA PHE A 30 -3.37 -8.72 3.28
C PHE A 30 -4.20 -8.89 4.55
N MET A 31 -5.26 -8.10 4.71
CA MET A 31 -6.15 -8.22 5.87
C MET A 31 -6.80 -9.60 5.96
N ILE A 32 -7.26 -10.14 4.83
CA ILE A 32 -7.87 -11.48 4.78
C ILE A 32 -6.85 -12.55 5.19
N ILE A 33 -5.65 -12.52 4.61
CA ILE A 33 -4.58 -13.48 4.91
C ILE A 33 -4.21 -13.43 6.40
N ASN A 34 -3.96 -12.24 6.94
CA ASN A 34 -3.58 -12.10 8.34
C ASN A 34 -4.72 -12.51 9.29
N SER A 35 -5.97 -12.20 8.95
CA SER A 35 -7.13 -12.61 9.76
C SER A 35 -7.29 -14.13 9.79
N ALA A 36 -7.11 -14.79 8.63
CA ALA A 36 -7.12 -16.25 8.55
C ALA A 36 -6.00 -16.86 9.39
N MET A 37 -4.77 -16.35 9.27
CA MET A 37 -3.63 -16.82 10.06
C MET A 37 -3.83 -16.63 11.56
N LEU A 38 -4.34 -15.47 11.99
CA LEU A 38 -4.64 -15.20 13.41
C LEU A 38 -5.72 -16.14 13.93
N SER A 39 -6.74 -16.47 13.13
CA SER A 39 -7.80 -17.40 13.55
C SER A 39 -7.26 -18.80 13.88
N VAL A 40 -6.23 -19.25 13.16
CA VAL A 40 -5.59 -20.56 13.41
C VAL A 40 -4.92 -20.61 14.78
N LEU A 41 -4.41 -19.48 15.30
CA LEU A 41 -3.78 -19.40 16.62
C LEU A 41 -4.74 -19.62 17.78
N PHE A 42 -6.05 -19.41 17.57
CA PHE A 42 -7.08 -19.64 18.60
C PHE A 42 -7.53 -21.10 18.71
N THR A 43 -6.90 -22.01 17.96
CA THR A 43 -7.18 -23.45 18.05
C THR A 43 -6.66 -24.00 19.38
N ARG A 44 -7.46 -24.86 20.04
CA ARG A 44 -7.19 -25.37 21.41
C ARG A 44 -5.84 -26.07 21.58
N ASP A 45 -5.34 -26.72 20.53
CA ASP A 45 -4.12 -27.54 20.57
C ASP A 45 -2.91 -26.87 19.90
N ALA A 46 -2.91 -25.54 19.82
CA ALA A 46 -1.81 -24.78 19.23
C ALA A 46 -0.54 -24.87 20.12
N GLY A 47 0.36 -25.78 19.77
CA GLY A 47 1.68 -25.96 20.41
C GLY A 47 2.79 -25.09 19.82
N PHE A 48 4.00 -25.24 20.35
CA PHE A 48 5.22 -24.51 19.92
C PHE A 48 5.35 -24.42 18.40
N GLY A 49 5.28 -25.56 17.70
CA GLY A 49 5.52 -25.63 16.26
C GLY A 49 4.55 -24.79 15.43
N LEU A 50 3.29 -24.69 15.85
CA LEU A 50 2.27 -23.91 15.14
C LEU A 50 2.48 -22.41 15.36
N PHE A 51 2.68 -21.97 16.61
CA PHE A 51 2.99 -20.57 16.92
C PHE A 51 4.28 -20.08 16.26
N PHE A 52 5.34 -20.91 16.29
CA PHE A 52 6.62 -20.59 15.67
C PHE A 52 6.49 -20.44 14.15
N SER A 53 5.87 -21.43 13.49
CA SER A 53 5.74 -21.43 12.03
C SER A 53 4.85 -20.28 11.53
N ILE A 54 3.70 -20.05 12.17
CA ILE A 54 2.78 -18.98 11.80
C ILE A 54 3.38 -17.61 12.11
N GLY A 55 4.04 -17.44 13.26
CA GLY A 55 4.73 -16.21 13.62
C GLY A 55 5.83 -15.85 12.61
N LEU A 56 6.70 -16.80 12.28
CA LEU A 56 7.76 -16.60 11.29
C LEU A 56 7.20 -16.29 9.90
N PHE A 57 6.20 -17.04 9.45
CA PHE A 57 5.56 -16.81 8.15
C PHE A 57 4.87 -15.45 8.09
N GLY A 58 4.18 -15.05 9.16
CA GLY A 58 3.53 -13.74 9.27
C GLY A 58 4.51 -12.58 9.22
N MET A 59 5.68 -12.72 9.87
CA MET A 59 6.77 -11.75 9.75
C MET A 59 7.27 -11.61 8.31
N ILE A 60 7.55 -12.75 7.64
CA ILE A 60 8.04 -12.75 6.25
C ILE A 60 7.02 -12.08 5.32
N ILE A 61 5.75 -12.48 5.40
CA ILE A 61 4.68 -11.86 4.60
C ILE A 61 4.57 -10.37 4.89
N GLY A 62 4.60 -9.97 6.16
CA GLY A 62 4.53 -8.58 6.57
C GLY A 62 5.64 -7.73 5.94
N VAL A 63 6.89 -8.21 5.98
CA VAL A 63 8.05 -7.52 5.37
C VAL A 63 7.89 -7.41 3.86
N ILE A 64 7.53 -8.51 3.17
CA ILE A 64 7.29 -8.48 1.72
C ILE A 64 6.19 -7.47 1.38
N TRP A 65 5.09 -7.46 2.13
CA TRP A 65 3.97 -6.55 1.89
C TRP A 65 4.34 -5.09 2.13
N PHE A 66 5.18 -4.82 3.13
CA PHE A 66 5.71 -3.49 3.40
C PHE A 66 6.53 -2.97 2.22
N LEU A 67 7.46 -3.78 1.70
CA LEU A 67 8.29 -3.42 0.54
C LEU A 67 7.45 -3.16 -0.72
N ILE A 68 6.43 -4.01 -0.98
CA ILE A 68 5.52 -3.83 -2.11
C ILE A 68 4.72 -2.52 -1.98
N ASN A 69 4.25 -2.19 -0.78
CA ASN A 69 3.53 -0.94 -0.53
C ASN A 69 4.40 0.29 -0.74
N MET A 70 5.66 0.26 -0.25
CA MET A 70 6.63 1.32 -0.51
C MET A 70 6.85 1.51 -2.01
N LYS A 71 7.05 0.41 -2.76
CA LYS A 71 7.27 0.49 -4.20
C LYS A 71 6.05 1.02 -4.96
N SER A 72 4.85 0.61 -4.57
CA SER A 72 3.60 1.12 -5.15
C SER A 72 3.42 2.61 -4.89
N GLN A 73 3.79 3.10 -3.70
CA GLN A 73 3.78 4.52 -3.41
C GLN A 73 4.73 5.31 -4.32
N GLN A 74 5.96 4.82 -4.53
CA GLN A 74 6.92 5.45 -5.44
C GLN A 74 6.39 5.52 -6.88
N TRP A 75 5.68 4.49 -7.35
CA TRP A 75 5.06 4.51 -8.67
C TRP A 75 3.95 5.54 -8.80
N VAL A 76 3.10 5.70 -7.78
CA VAL A 76 2.06 6.73 -7.77
C VAL A 76 2.68 8.13 -7.81
N GLU A 77 3.74 8.37 -7.03
CA GLU A 77 4.49 9.64 -7.02
C GLU A 77 5.17 9.91 -8.37
N TYR A 78 5.73 8.87 -9.01
CA TYR A 78 6.29 8.97 -10.36
C TYR A 78 5.24 9.41 -11.39
N TRP A 79 4.08 8.75 -11.42
CA TRP A 79 3.01 9.10 -12.36
C TRP A 79 2.45 10.50 -12.10
N GLN A 80 2.32 10.91 -10.84
CA GLN A 80 1.95 12.29 -10.48
C GLN A 80 2.96 13.31 -11.00
N THR A 81 4.25 13.03 -10.84
CA THR A 81 5.32 13.90 -11.34
C THR A 81 5.29 14.02 -12.86
N ARG A 82 5.06 12.92 -13.58
CA ARG A 82 4.94 12.92 -15.05
C ARG A 82 3.71 13.68 -15.55
N LEU A 83 2.57 13.48 -14.90
CA LEU A 83 1.35 14.23 -15.19
C LEU A 83 1.54 15.74 -14.95
N ALA A 84 2.33 16.10 -13.94
CA ALA A 84 2.67 17.48 -13.66
C ALA A 84 3.56 18.12 -14.72
N GLN A 85 4.60 17.39 -15.16
CA GLN A 85 5.52 17.87 -16.19
C GLN A 85 4.83 18.14 -17.54
N MET A 86 3.88 17.29 -17.96
CA MET A 86 3.18 17.50 -19.23
C MET A 86 2.29 18.74 -19.22
N LYS A 87 1.61 19.03 -18.10
CA LYS A 87 0.73 20.21 -18.02
C LYS A 87 1.48 21.53 -18.02
N HIS A 88 2.65 21.59 -17.37
CA HIS A 88 3.48 22.79 -17.39
C HIS A 88 4.03 23.14 -18.78
N ALA A 89 4.09 22.17 -19.69
CA ALA A 89 4.61 22.37 -21.05
C ALA A 89 3.54 22.89 -22.04
N GLU A 90 2.24 22.65 -21.79
CA GLU A 90 1.21 22.88 -22.81
C GLU A 90 0.32 24.11 -22.59
N GLU A 91 -0.07 24.49 -21.35
CA GLU A 91 -0.94 25.67 -21.12
C GLU A 91 -1.03 26.01 -19.62
N PRO A 92 -0.62 27.22 -19.17
CA PRO A 92 -0.67 27.60 -17.76
C PRO A 92 -2.09 27.77 -17.18
N ASP A 93 -3.13 27.86 -18.03
CA ASP A 93 -4.50 28.26 -17.66
C ASP A 93 -5.55 27.13 -17.68
N THR A 94 -5.14 25.87 -17.87
CA THR A 94 -6.09 24.73 -17.86
C THR A 94 -6.30 24.14 -16.48
N VAL A 95 -7.54 23.69 -16.20
CA VAL A 95 -8.01 23.14 -14.91
C VAL A 95 -7.04 22.10 -14.35
N ASN A 96 -6.35 22.45 -13.27
CA ASN A 96 -5.35 21.62 -12.61
C ASN A 96 -6.00 20.66 -11.59
N VAL A 97 -6.33 19.45 -12.03
CA VAL A 97 -6.98 18.43 -11.18
C VAL A 97 -6.02 17.76 -10.18
N PHE A 98 -4.72 17.66 -10.51
CA PHE A 98 -3.73 16.91 -9.72
C PHE A 98 -2.54 17.75 -9.22
N ILE A 99 -2.61 19.08 -9.37
CA ILE A 99 -1.54 20.03 -9.01
C ILE A 99 -2.23 21.31 -8.52
N GLY A 100 -1.58 22.05 -7.61
CA GLY A 100 -2.02 23.38 -7.21
C GLY A 100 -2.57 23.44 -5.78
N PRO A 101 -2.95 24.65 -5.32
CA PRO A 101 -3.25 24.91 -3.92
C PRO A 101 -4.39 24.06 -3.37
N GLU A 102 -5.39 23.74 -4.19
CA GLU A 102 -6.55 22.91 -3.80
C GLU A 102 -6.17 21.44 -3.64
N TRP A 103 -5.40 20.88 -4.58
CA TRP A 103 -4.86 19.53 -4.48
C TRP A 103 -3.95 19.39 -3.26
N ASP A 104 -3.04 20.36 -3.06
CA ASP A 104 -2.17 20.38 -1.88
C ASP A 104 -2.96 20.52 -0.59
N ARG A 105 -4.03 21.32 -0.56
CA ARG A 105 -4.87 21.45 0.64
C ARG A 105 -5.58 20.16 0.99
N ILE A 106 -6.09 19.42 0.01
CA ILE A 106 -6.74 18.12 0.22
C ILE A 106 -5.70 17.04 0.59
N ASN A 107 -4.50 17.10 0.00
CA ASN A 107 -3.48 16.07 0.16
C ASN A 107 -2.42 16.38 1.25
N ARG A 108 -2.51 17.53 1.93
CA ARG A 108 -1.63 17.95 3.05
C ARG A 108 -1.82 17.13 4.32
N GLY A 109 -2.98 16.51 4.49
CA GLY A 109 -3.29 15.69 5.66
C GLY A 109 -2.59 14.32 5.66
N PRO A 110 -2.75 13.52 6.73
CA PRO A 110 -2.42 12.10 6.66
C PRO A 110 -3.34 11.44 5.64
N THR A 111 -2.90 11.39 4.38
CA THR A 111 -3.67 10.73 3.32
C THR A 111 -3.86 9.27 3.71
N PHE A 112 -5.01 8.69 3.40
CA PHE A 112 -5.30 7.27 3.56
C PHE A 112 -4.15 6.36 3.06
N HIS A 113 -3.42 6.82 2.04
CA HIS A 113 -2.22 6.19 1.53
C HIS A 113 -1.07 6.03 2.53
N ARG A 114 -0.85 6.99 3.45
CA ARG A 114 0.14 6.83 4.53
C ARG A 114 -0.31 5.81 5.56
N LEU A 115 -1.59 5.81 5.93
CA LEU A 115 -2.15 4.83 6.85
C LEU A 115 -1.95 3.40 6.34
N LEU A 116 -2.22 3.18 5.04
CA LEU A 116 -1.98 1.91 4.37
C LEU A 116 -0.52 1.47 4.38
N SER A 117 0.44 2.39 4.35
CA SER A 117 1.87 2.07 4.45
C SER A 117 2.27 1.54 5.82
N PHE A 118 1.60 1.98 6.89
CA PHE A 118 1.89 1.55 8.27
C PHE A 118 1.19 0.25 8.66
N LEU A 119 0.15 -0.15 7.94
CA LEU A 119 -0.63 -1.33 8.27
C LEU A 119 0.21 -2.63 8.27
N PRO A 120 1.07 -2.90 7.28
CA PRO A 120 1.99 -4.04 7.35
C PRO A 120 2.94 -3.99 8.56
N ALA A 121 3.44 -2.80 8.92
CA ALA A 121 4.33 -2.65 10.06
C ALA A 121 3.65 -3.02 11.38
N GLY A 122 2.37 -2.64 11.56
CA GLY A 122 1.57 -3.05 12.71
C GLY A 122 1.42 -4.57 12.80
N PHE A 123 1.13 -5.23 11.68
CA PHE A 123 1.04 -6.70 11.65
C PHE A 123 2.38 -7.40 11.88
N ILE A 124 3.49 -6.85 11.38
CA ILE A 124 4.84 -7.39 11.68
C ILE A 124 5.06 -7.41 13.21
N LEU A 125 4.69 -6.35 13.92
CA LEU A 125 4.81 -6.31 15.38
C LEU A 125 3.95 -7.39 16.06
N VAL A 126 2.72 -7.59 15.58
CA VAL A 126 1.86 -8.68 16.06
C VAL A 126 2.54 -10.04 15.85
N TRP A 127 3.13 -10.27 14.68
CA TRP A 127 3.79 -11.54 14.39
C TRP A 127 5.10 -11.75 15.16
N ILE A 128 5.84 -10.68 15.47
CA ILE A 128 6.98 -10.73 16.39
C ILE A 128 6.52 -11.20 17.77
N VAL A 129 5.41 -10.65 18.29
CA VAL A 129 4.85 -11.08 19.58
C VAL A 129 4.43 -12.54 19.53
N VAL A 130 3.72 -12.98 18.48
CA VAL A 130 3.32 -14.39 18.28
C VAL A 130 4.54 -15.31 18.26
N PHE A 131 5.60 -14.90 17.56
CA PHE A 131 6.87 -15.62 17.51
C PHE A 131 7.54 -15.69 18.89
N CYS A 132 7.58 -14.60 19.64
CA CYS A 132 8.12 -14.62 21.02
C CYS A 132 7.29 -15.51 21.95
N VAL A 133 5.96 -15.49 21.83
CA VAL A 133 5.06 -16.35 22.62
C VAL A 133 5.30 -17.82 22.34
N SER A 134 5.73 -18.20 21.13
CA SER A 134 6.03 -19.61 20.82
C SER A 134 7.03 -20.20 21.80
N PHE A 135 8.06 -19.45 22.22
CA PHE A 135 9.07 -19.93 23.18
C PHE A 135 8.53 -20.18 24.59
N THR A 136 7.38 -19.59 24.96
CA THR A 136 6.70 -19.90 26.24
C THR A 136 5.91 -21.20 26.20
N LYS A 137 5.72 -21.76 24.99
CA LYS A 137 5.02 -23.02 24.71
C LYS A 137 5.98 -24.18 24.41
N LEU A 138 7.30 -23.95 24.60
CA LEU A 138 8.35 -24.98 24.52
C LEU A 138 8.30 -25.92 25.75
#